data_AF-A0A165EB10-F1
#
_entry.id   AF-A0A165EB10-F1
#
_cell.length_a   1.000
_cell.length_b   1.000
_cell.length_c   1.000
_cell.angle_alpha   90.00
_cell.angle_beta   90.00
_cell.angle_gamma   90.00
#
_symmetry.space_group_name_H-M   'P 1'
#
loop_
_entity.id
_entity.type
_entity.pdbx_description
1 polymer ?
#
loop_
_entity_poly.entity_id
_entity_poly.type
_entity_poly.pdbx_seq_one_letter_code
_entity_poly.pdbx_strand_id
1 'polypeptide(L)'
;MAPTQFYCLNRRYMRALDGKIIIYEGGEQHAKLHFKEFTALLAEHDEAVSDIREFLDGGLCLSKDHMMYELIAGAVCKVLTPYPAQLSDILAHWRKIVTHPTRYGIPDGAKDEGMCIHAIDVSICEGLATLKALEDAAETCIPHYQRILVPIFTSEPCRCNICEPSIERRRWHWACAQKYHSTLPAPIFERMFAGLREDAEATRQ
;
A
#
# COMPACT_ATOMS: atom_id res chain seq x y z
N MET A 1 15.23 -5.75 -21.55
CA MET A 1 15.04 -5.90 -20.09
C MET A 1 14.27 -7.18 -19.85
N ALA A 2 14.73 -8.05 -18.95
CA ALA A 2 13.96 -9.22 -18.54
C ALA A 2 12.64 -8.77 -17.88
N PRO A 3 11.53 -9.51 -18.05
CA PRO A 3 10.27 -9.18 -17.39
C PRO A 3 10.48 -9.17 -15.87
N THR A 4 10.09 -8.08 -15.21
CA THR A 4 10.08 -8.02 -13.74
C THR A 4 9.03 -9.01 -13.24
N GLN A 5 9.47 -10.03 -12.52
CA GLN A 5 8.57 -10.98 -11.87
C GLN A 5 8.06 -10.39 -10.55
N PHE A 6 6.83 -10.76 -10.18
CA PHE A 6 6.12 -10.23 -9.02
C PHE A 6 5.56 -11.36 -8.15
N TYR A 7 5.65 -11.16 -6.83
CA TYR A 7 4.85 -11.90 -5.86
C TYR A 7 3.51 -11.20 -5.65
N CYS A 8 2.43 -11.97 -5.59
CA CYS A 8 1.07 -11.50 -5.35
C CYS A 8 0.63 -11.87 -3.94
N LEU A 9 0.00 -10.94 -3.22
CA LEU A 9 -0.67 -11.24 -1.95
C LEU A 9 -2.17 -11.43 -2.19
N ASN A 10 -2.79 -10.44 -2.82
CA ASN A 10 -4.21 -10.41 -3.16
C ASN A 10 -4.41 -9.55 -4.42
N ARG A 11 -5.66 -9.28 -4.77
CA ARG A 11 -6.02 -8.45 -5.95
C ARG A 11 -5.46 -7.03 -5.93
N ARG A 12 -5.14 -6.50 -4.75
CA ARG A 12 -4.71 -5.11 -4.53
C ARG A 12 -3.23 -4.97 -4.26
N TYR A 13 -2.50 -6.05 -4.03
CA TYR A 13 -1.11 -5.95 -3.59
C TYR A 13 -0.24 -6.97 -4.28
N MET A 14 0.81 -6.45 -4.90
CA MET A 14 1.94 -7.23 -5.34
C MET A 14 3.24 -6.46 -5.19
N ARG A 15 4.34 -7.20 -5.17
CA ARG A 15 5.68 -6.62 -5.14
C ARG A 15 6.63 -7.35 -6.06
N ALA A 16 7.61 -6.63 -6.58
CA ALA A 16 8.68 -7.23 -7.37
C ALA A 16 9.48 -8.23 -6.52
N LEU A 17 10.13 -9.20 -7.17
CA LEU A 17 11.00 -10.17 -6.49
C LEU A 17 12.09 -9.51 -5.64
N ASP A 18 12.73 -8.46 -6.18
CA ASP A 18 13.75 -7.67 -5.49
C ASP A 18 13.18 -6.76 -4.38
N GLY A 19 11.85 -6.74 -4.25
CA GLY A 19 11.12 -5.98 -3.27
C GLY A 19 11.14 -4.48 -3.50
N LYS A 20 11.72 -3.92 -4.58
CA LYS A 20 11.88 -2.46 -4.71
C LYS A 20 10.65 -1.74 -5.27
N ILE A 21 9.74 -2.49 -5.86
CA ILE A 21 8.51 -1.98 -6.47
C ILE A 21 7.34 -2.69 -5.82
N ILE A 22 6.34 -1.91 -5.42
CA ILE A 22 5.01 -2.39 -5.06
C ILE A 22 4.04 -1.89 -6.12
N ILE A 23 3.13 -2.76 -6.57
CA ILE A 23 1.93 -2.33 -7.28
C ILE A 23 0.78 -2.52 -6.31
N TYR A 24 0.11 -1.42 -6.02
CA TYR A 24 -1.02 -1.35 -5.10
C TYR A 24 -2.31 -1.02 -5.87
N GLU A 25 -3.44 -1.44 -5.32
CA GLU A 25 -4.76 -1.47 -5.95
C GLU A 25 -4.93 -2.52 -7.06
N GLY A 26 -6.21 -2.77 -7.39
CA GLY A 26 -6.65 -3.71 -8.41
C GLY A 26 -7.95 -3.24 -9.04
N GLY A 27 -8.26 -3.75 -10.23
CA GLY A 27 -9.33 -3.23 -11.08
C GLY A 27 -8.77 -2.35 -12.20
N GLU A 28 -9.40 -1.21 -12.46
CA GLU A 28 -9.01 -0.28 -13.54
C GLU A 28 -7.86 0.66 -13.15
N GLN A 29 -7.52 0.74 -11.86
CA GLN A 29 -6.49 1.61 -11.33
C GLN A 29 -5.43 0.80 -10.59
N HIS A 30 -4.17 1.12 -10.89
CA HIS A 30 -3.01 0.60 -10.19
C HIS A 30 -2.13 1.78 -9.79
N ALA A 31 -1.64 1.81 -8.57
CA ALA A 31 -0.57 2.70 -8.15
C ALA A 31 0.75 1.95 -8.16
N LYS A 32 1.77 2.49 -8.84
CA LYS A 32 3.11 1.90 -8.86
C LYS A 32 4.01 2.70 -7.91
N LEU A 33 4.47 2.02 -6.86
CA LEU A 33 5.27 2.63 -5.80
C LEU A 33 6.70 2.15 -5.90
N HIS A 34 7.65 3.09 -5.92
CA HIS A 34 9.07 2.80 -5.87
C HIS A 34 9.63 3.08 -4.47
N PHE A 35 10.36 2.12 -3.91
CA PHE A 35 10.90 2.24 -2.55
C PHE A 35 11.72 3.53 -2.33
N LYS A 36 12.51 3.94 -3.33
CA LYS A 36 13.33 5.15 -3.27
C LYS A 36 12.49 6.42 -3.22
N GLU A 37 11.51 6.53 -4.11
CA GLU A 37 10.59 7.69 -4.18
C GLU A 37 9.76 7.79 -2.90
N PHE A 38 9.26 6.64 -2.42
CA PHE A 38 8.49 6.58 -1.18
C PHE A 38 9.32 6.97 0.06
N THR A 39 10.62 6.64 0.07
CA THR A 39 11.54 7.07 1.13
C THR A 39 11.81 8.58 1.07
N ALA A 40 11.98 9.14 -0.13
CA ALA A 40 12.17 10.57 -0.31
C ALA A 40 10.94 11.38 0.14
N LEU A 41 9.74 10.91 -0.21
CA LEU A 41 8.48 11.51 0.23
C LEU A 41 8.35 11.57 1.76
N LEU A 42 8.75 10.50 2.48
CA LEU A 42 8.75 10.55 3.95
C LEU A 42 9.71 11.63 4.48
N ALA A 43 10.91 11.75 3.90
CA ALA A 43 11.88 12.76 4.33
C ALA A 43 11.37 14.20 4.09
N GLU A 44 10.74 14.45 2.93
CA GLU A 44 10.12 15.74 2.61
C GLU A 44 8.98 16.07 3.58
N HIS A 45 8.15 15.07 3.95
CA HIS A 45 7.09 15.25 4.93
C HIS A 45 7.63 15.50 6.34
N ASP A 46 8.68 14.81 6.76
CA ASP A 46 9.31 15.01 8.07
C ASP A 46 9.92 16.42 8.20
N GLU A 47 10.55 16.93 7.14
CA GLU A 47 11.09 18.29 7.07
C GLU A 47 9.98 19.34 7.20
N ALA A 48 8.90 19.21 6.41
CA ALA A 48 7.77 20.14 6.47
C ALA A 48 7.09 20.17 7.85
N VAL A 49 6.99 19.02 8.53
CA VAL A 49 6.45 18.95 9.91
C VAL A 49 7.40 19.59 10.92
N SER A 50 8.72 19.44 10.74
CA SER A 50 9.72 20.08 11.60
C SER A 50 9.66 21.59 11.50
N ASP A 51 9.60 22.14 10.29
CA ASP A 51 9.52 23.57 10.05
C ASP A 51 8.30 24.20 10.75
N ILE A 52 7.13 23.58 10.60
CA ILE A 52 5.88 24.05 11.26
C ILE A 52 6.05 24.08 12.78
N ARG A 53 6.67 23.06 13.38
CA ARG A 53 6.90 23.00 14.84
C ARG A 53 7.83 24.10 15.32
N GLU A 54 8.91 24.38 14.59
CA GLU A 54 9.85 25.45 14.95
C GLU A 54 9.17 26.82 14.95
N PHE A 55 8.28 27.10 14.00
CA PHE A 55 7.49 28.33 13.98
C PHE A 55 6.56 28.46 15.21
N LEU A 56 5.92 27.37 15.61
CA LEU A 56 5.02 27.34 16.77
C LEU A 56 5.78 27.52 18.10
N ASP A 57 6.91 26.82 18.27
CA ASP A 57 7.75 26.92 19.46
C ASP A 57 8.41 28.30 19.58
N GLY A 58 8.62 29.00 18.46
CA GLY A 58 9.07 30.39 18.38
C GLY A 58 8.02 31.44 18.77
N GLY A 59 6.79 31.05 19.10
CA GLY A 59 5.72 31.96 19.53
C GLY A 59 5.15 32.84 18.42
N LEU A 60 5.42 32.52 17.16
CA LEU A 60 4.85 33.22 16.01
C LEU A 60 3.39 32.78 15.81
N CYS A 61 2.47 33.73 15.91
CA CYS A 61 1.08 33.51 15.55
C CYS A 61 0.98 33.30 14.04
N LEU A 62 0.47 32.14 13.65
CA LEU A 62 0.10 31.83 12.27
C LEU A 62 -0.84 32.91 11.72
N SER A 63 -0.56 33.40 10.50
CA SER A 63 -1.42 34.38 9.82
C SER A 63 -2.84 33.83 9.66
N LYS A 64 -3.86 34.66 9.38
CA LYS A 64 -5.24 34.18 9.18
C LYS A 64 -5.34 33.11 8.08
N ASP A 65 -4.54 33.24 7.03
CA ASP A 65 -4.42 32.24 5.96
C ASP A 65 -3.69 30.98 6.46
N HIS A 66 -2.65 31.13 7.29
CA HIS A 66 -1.97 30.02 7.96
C HIS A 66 -2.81 29.33 9.05
N MET A 67 -3.71 30.03 9.74
CA MET A 67 -4.70 29.47 10.68
C MET A 67 -5.83 28.75 9.96
N MET A 68 -6.20 29.20 8.76
CA MET A 68 -7.14 28.49 7.90
C MET A 68 -6.46 27.26 7.30
N TYR A 69 -5.19 27.40 6.89
CA TYR A 69 -4.32 26.27 6.63
C TYR A 69 -4.13 25.41 7.88
N GLU A 70 -4.11 25.90 9.12
CA GLU A 70 -4.01 25.08 10.34
C GLU A 70 -5.35 24.56 10.85
N LEU A 71 -6.49 25.07 10.39
CA LEU A 71 -7.79 24.46 10.60
C LEU A 71 -7.97 23.31 9.61
N ILE A 72 -7.50 23.51 8.37
CA ILE A 72 -7.37 22.48 7.34
C ILE A 72 -6.29 21.48 7.80
N ALA A 73 -5.01 21.85 7.85
CA ALA A 73 -3.80 21.22 8.43
C ALA A 73 -3.88 20.86 9.92
N GLY A 74 -4.91 21.20 10.68
CA GLY A 74 -5.12 20.80 12.09
C GLY A 74 -6.20 19.76 12.24
N ALA A 75 -7.26 19.83 11.42
CA ALA A 75 -8.02 18.65 11.05
C ALA A 75 -7.08 17.62 10.37
N VAL A 76 -6.13 18.10 9.60
CA VAL A 76 -5.08 17.37 8.88
C VAL A 76 -3.82 17.19 9.72
N CYS A 77 -3.63 17.76 10.91
CA CYS A 77 -2.57 17.35 11.84
C CYS A 77 -3.11 16.32 12.80
N LYS A 78 -4.43 16.16 12.94
CA LYS A 78 -5.04 14.96 13.52
C LYS A 78 -5.28 13.85 12.50
N VAL A 79 -5.44 14.18 11.20
CA VAL A 79 -5.59 13.23 10.09
C VAL A 79 -4.26 12.89 9.40
N LEU A 80 -3.26 13.77 9.42
CA LEU A 80 -1.88 13.50 8.97
C LEU A 80 -0.89 13.24 10.09
N THR A 81 -1.17 13.39 11.40
CA THR A 81 -0.27 12.74 12.39
C THR A 81 -0.17 11.22 12.20
N PRO A 82 -1.23 10.48 11.81
CA PRO A 82 -1.05 9.09 11.43
C PRO A 82 -0.32 8.95 10.09
N TYR A 83 -0.17 9.98 9.25
CA TYR A 83 0.37 9.83 7.89
C TYR A 83 1.89 9.56 7.87
N PRO A 84 2.78 10.35 8.49
CA PRO A 84 4.18 9.98 8.67
C PRO A 84 4.34 8.69 9.47
N ALA A 85 3.47 8.43 10.46
CA ALA A 85 3.52 7.18 11.22
C ALA A 85 3.22 5.96 10.35
N GLN A 86 2.16 6.02 9.52
CA GLN A 86 1.81 4.96 8.58
C GLN A 86 2.86 4.81 7.48
N LEU A 87 3.36 5.91 6.91
CA LEU A 87 4.44 5.88 5.93
C LEU A 87 5.72 5.29 6.53
N SER A 88 6.08 5.67 7.74
CA SER A 88 7.24 5.15 8.48
C SER A 88 7.07 3.66 8.78
N ASP A 89 5.90 3.22 9.23
CA ASP A 89 5.60 1.81 9.49
C ASP A 89 5.65 0.97 8.20
N ILE A 90 5.05 1.46 7.10
CA ILE A 90 5.13 0.83 5.78
C ILE A 90 6.59 0.72 5.36
N LEU A 91 7.36 1.81 5.44
CA LEU A 91 8.78 1.85 5.05
C LEU A 91 9.66 0.96 5.94
N ALA A 92 9.37 0.86 7.23
CA ALA A 92 10.10 -0.02 8.13
C ALA A 92 9.94 -1.49 7.73
N HIS A 93 8.73 -1.91 7.35
CA HIS A 93 8.47 -3.25 6.84
C HIS A 93 9.07 -3.43 5.43
N TRP A 94 8.85 -2.48 4.54
CA TRP A 94 9.34 -2.54 3.16
C TRP A 94 10.86 -2.59 3.09
N ARG A 95 11.56 -1.82 3.95
CA ARG A 95 13.02 -1.85 4.07
C ARG A 95 13.54 -3.25 4.43
N LYS A 96 12.86 -3.97 5.32
CA LYS A 96 13.26 -5.36 5.66
C LYS A 96 13.24 -6.26 4.42
N ILE A 97 12.23 -6.11 3.55
CA ILE A 97 12.11 -6.86 2.28
C ILE A 97 13.25 -6.47 1.34
N VAL A 98 13.46 -5.16 1.11
CA VAL A 98 14.51 -4.67 0.19
C VAL A 98 15.91 -5.07 0.63
N THR A 99 16.19 -5.09 1.94
CA THR A 99 17.49 -5.51 2.47
C THR A 99 17.70 -7.02 2.39
N HIS A 100 16.64 -7.84 2.44
CA HIS A 100 16.74 -9.30 2.46
C HIS A 100 15.73 -9.96 1.50
N PRO A 101 15.78 -9.69 0.19
CA PRO A 101 14.73 -10.11 -0.75
C PRO A 101 14.54 -11.63 -0.79
N THR A 102 15.64 -12.39 -0.68
CA THR A 102 15.62 -13.87 -0.67
C THR A 102 14.96 -14.45 0.58
N ARG A 103 14.97 -13.73 1.71
CA ARG A 103 14.32 -14.17 2.97
C ARG A 103 12.81 -14.08 2.89
N TYR A 104 12.30 -13.10 2.16
CA TYR A 104 10.87 -12.81 2.07
C TYR A 104 10.24 -13.33 0.77
N GLY A 105 11.04 -13.92 -0.12
CA GLY A 105 10.57 -14.60 -1.32
C GLY A 105 10.35 -16.09 -1.10
N ILE A 106 9.68 -16.71 -2.07
CA ILE A 106 9.65 -18.17 -2.20
C ILE A 106 10.79 -18.57 -3.16
N PRO A 107 11.56 -19.65 -2.86
CA PRO A 107 12.57 -20.16 -3.77
C PRO A 107 12.01 -20.49 -5.15
N ASP A 108 12.77 -20.18 -6.20
CA ASP A 108 12.43 -20.49 -7.59
C ASP A 108 12.12 -21.99 -7.76
N GLY A 109 11.03 -22.31 -8.47
CA GLY A 109 10.59 -23.69 -8.71
C GLY A 109 9.76 -24.32 -7.60
N ALA A 110 9.45 -23.59 -6.53
CA ALA A 110 8.48 -24.06 -5.54
C ALA A 110 7.04 -24.07 -6.10
N LYS A 111 6.20 -24.99 -5.61
CA LYS A 111 4.79 -25.10 -6.04
C LYS A 111 3.94 -23.84 -5.76
N ASP A 112 4.40 -23.00 -4.84
CA ASP A 112 3.72 -21.78 -4.41
C ASP A 112 4.40 -20.51 -4.98
N GLU A 113 5.36 -20.65 -5.90
CA GLU A 113 6.11 -19.55 -6.51
C GLU A 113 5.18 -18.45 -7.05
N GLY A 114 5.50 -17.19 -6.73
CA GLY A 114 4.68 -16.04 -7.10
C GLY A 114 3.68 -15.59 -6.04
N MET A 115 3.65 -16.20 -4.85
CA MET A 115 2.86 -15.73 -3.70
C MET A 115 3.67 -14.99 -2.64
N CYS A 116 3.07 -13.96 -2.05
CA CYS A 116 3.53 -13.35 -0.80
C CYS A 116 3.08 -14.21 0.39
N ILE A 117 4.03 -14.90 1.02
CA ILE A 117 3.75 -15.87 2.10
C ILE A 117 4.03 -15.33 3.50
N HIS A 118 4.60 -14.14 3.61
CA HIS A 118 4.97 -13.56 4.90
C HIS A 118 3.94 -12.53 5.34
N ALA A 119 3.68 -12.48 6.66
CA ALA A 119 2.78 -11.49 7.27
C ALA A 119 3.28 -10.04 7.10
N ILE A 120 4.53 -9.83 6.70
CA ILE A 120 5.07 -8.52 6.39
C ILE A 120 4.36 -7.87 5.19
N ASP A 121 4.02 -8.66 4.16
CA ASP A 121 3.28 -8.19 3.00
C ASP A 121 1.85 -7.80 3.39
N VAL A 122 1.24 -8.54 4.33
CA VAL A 122 -0.08 -8.20 4.91
C VAL A 122 -0.02 -6.87 5.65
N SER A 123 1.00 -6.68 6.48
CA SER A 123 1.18 -5.43 7.25
C SER A 123 1.36 -4.23 6.34
N ILE A 124 2.16 -4.36 5.27
CA ILE A 124 2.31 -3.31 4.26
C ILE A 124 0.99 -3.04 3.54
N CYS A 125 0.26 -4.09 3.14
CA CYS A 125 -1.03 -3.94 2.46
C CYS A 125 -2.09 -3.24 3.33
N GLU A 126 -2.12 -3.50 4.65
CA GLU A 126 -2.98 -2.79 5.59
C GLU A 126 -2.57 -1.33 5.78
N GLY A 127 -1.26 -1.06 5.88
CA GLY A 127 -0.72 0.30 5.92
C GLY A 127 -1.12 1.09 4.68
N LEU A 128 -0.98 0.51 3.48
CA LEU A 128 -1.38 1.15 2.22
C LEU A 128 -2.90 1.37 2.12
N ALA A 129 -3.72 0.46 2.66
CA ALA A 129 -5.17 0.66 2.72
C ALA A 129 -5.56 1.82 3.63
N THR A 130 -4.86 1.95 4.77
CA THR A 130 -5.03 3.07 5.69
C THR A 130 -4.56 4.38 5.04
N LEU A 131 -3.40 4.36 4.39
CA LEU A 131 -2.85 5.49 3.65
C LEU A 131 -3.87 6.00 2.62
N LYS A 132 -4.40 5.12 1.78
CA LYS A 132 -5.43 5.47 0.80
C LYS A 132 -6.64 6.16 1.44
N ALA A 133 -7.17 5.60 2.53
CA ALA A 133 -8.33 6.18 3.21
C ALA A 133 -8.02 7.59 3.76
N LEU A 134 -6.79 7.84 4.20
CA LEU A 134 -6.34 9.16 4.62
C LEU A 134 -6.22 10.12 3.43
N GLU A 135 -5.70 9.67 2.29
CA GLU A 135 -5.61 10.48 1.06
C GLU A 135 -7.00 10.83 0.50
N ASP A 136 -7.93 9.86 0.51
CA ASP A 136 -9.31 10.07 0.08
C ASP A 136 -10.00 11.11 0.98
N ALA A 137 -9.75 11.08 2.29
CA ALA A 137 -10.25 12.12 3.21
C ALA A 137 -9.58 13.48 2.95
N ALA A 138 -8.26 13.50 2.76
CA ALA A 138 -7.47 14.71 2.55
C ALA A 138 -7.87 15.46 1.26
N GLU A 139 -8.11 14.73 0.17
CA GLU A 139 -8.53 15.31 -1.12
C GLU A 139 -9.84 16.10 -1.01
N THR A 140 -10.75 15.68 -0.11
CA THR A 140 -12.03 16.37 0.10
C THR A 140 -11.93 17.64 0.93
N CYS A 141 -10.90 17.77 1.78
CA CYS A 141 -10.81 18.84 2.77
C CYS A 141 -9.63 19.79 2.59
N ILE A 142 -8.62 19.42 1.79
CA ILE A 142 -7.43 20.22 1.51
C ILE A 142 -7.45 20.66 0.04
N PRO A 143 -7.59 21.97 -0.25
CA PRO A 143 -7.44 22.48 -1.60
C PRO A 143 -6.06 22.13 -2.17
N HIS A 144 -6.03 21.65 -3.42
CA HIS A 144 -4.80 21.28 -4.13
C HIS A 144 -3.97 20.16 -3.49
N TYR A 145 -4.59 19.29 -2.68
CA TYR A 145 -3.91 18.08 -2.18
C TYR A 145 -3.34 17.24 -3.32
N GLN A 146 -2.10 16.80 -3.15
CA GLN A 146 -1.44 15.88 -4.08
C GLN A 146 -1.36 14.49 -3.47
N ARG A 147 -1.92 13.50 -4.17
CA ARG A 147 -1.86 12.09 -3.78
C ARG A 147 -0.45 11.54 -3.97
N ILE A 148 0.00 10.73 -3.03
CA ILE A 148 1.09 9.76 -3.14
C ILE A 148 0.65 8.55 -3.97
N LEU A 149 -0.55 7.98 -3.71
CA LEU A 149 -1.05 6.85 -4.49
C LEU A 149 -1.66 7.34 -5.82
N VAL A 150 -0.80 7.61 -6.80
CA VAL A 150 -1.21 8.07 -8.13
C VAL A 150 -1.44 6.87 -9.06
N PRO A 151 -2.65 6.75 -9.66
CA PRO A 151 -2.92 5.70 -10.64
C PRO A 151 -2.07 5.85 -11.91
N ILE A 152 -1.46 4.75 -12.35
CA ILE A 152 -0.74 4.67 -13.63
C ILE A 152 -1.67 4.38 -14.82
N PHE A 153 -2.88 3.85 -14.57
CA PHE A 153 -3.93 3.63 -15.57
C PHE A 153 -5.21 4.30 -15.09
N THR A 154 -5.85 5.07 -15.96
CA THR A 154 -7.01 5.91 -15.60
C THR A 154 -8.18 5.81 -16.59
N SER A 155 -8.02 5.15 -17.74
CA SER A 155 -8.99 5.25 -18.85
C SER A 155 -9.48 3.94 -19.45
N GLU A 156 -8.86 2.79 -19.14
CA GLU A 156 -9.24 1.49 -19.73
C GLU A 156 -9.20 0.35 -18.70
N PRO A 157 -10.13 -0.61 -18.77
CA PRO A 157 -10.15 -1.74 -17.86
C PRO A 157 -8.90 -2.60 -18.03
N CYS A 158 -8.17 -2.78 -16.94
CA CYS A 158 -6.94 -3.57 -16.92
C CYS A 158 -7.26 -5.07 -17.06
N ARG A 159 -6.66 -5.72 -18.07
CA ARG A 159 -6.76 -7.17 -18.32
C ARG A 159 -5.50 -7.94 -17.93
N CYS A 160 -4.70 -7.38 -17.02
CA CYS A 160 -3.52 -8.09 -16.55
C CYS A 160 -3.93 -9.32 -15.74
N ASN A 161 -3.02 -10.30 -15.59
CA ASN A 161 -3.26 -11.54 -14.83
C ASN A 161 -3.60 -11.35 -13.35
N ILE A 162 -3.61 -10.12 -12.84
CA ILE A 162 -3.96 -9.75 -11.46
C ILE A 162 -5.41 -9.26 -11.39
N CYS A 163 -5.81 -8.41 -12.34
CA CYS A 163 -7.17 -7.90 -12.46
C CYS A 163 -8.11 -8.95 -13.06
N GLU A 164 -7.60 -9.73 -14.01
CA GLU A 164 -8.35 -10.79 -14.67
C GLU A 164 -7.58 -12.13 -14.64
N PRO A 165 -7.32 -12.71 -13.46
CA PRO A 165 -6.67 -14.01 -13.35
C PRO A 165 -7.56 -15.12 -13.92
N SER A 166 -6.93 -16.14 -14.49
CA SER A 166 -7.62 -17.39 -14.87
C SER A 166 -8.28 -18.05 -13.66
N ILE A 167 -9.28 -18.90 -13.91
CA ILE A 167 -10.02 -19.61 -12.86
C ILE A 167 -9.09 -20.46 -12.00
N GLU A 168 -8.16 -21.17 -12.64
CA GLU A 168 -7.16 -22.00 -11.96
C GLU A 168 -6.28 -21.16 -11.05
N ARG A 169 -5.87 -19.98 -11.54
CA ARG A 169 -5.03 -19.05 -10.78
C ARG A 169 -5.78 -18.48 -9.57
N ARG A 170 -7.07 -18.16 -9.68
CA ARG A 170 -7.89 -17.72 -8.55
C ARG A 170 -7.98 -18.77 -7.46
N ARG A 171 -8.30 -20.02 -7.85
CA ARG A 171 -8.38 -21.15 -6.92
C ARG A 171 -7.03 -21.44 -6.25
N TRP A 172 -5.95 -21.37 -7.01
CA TRP A 172 -4.60 -21.54 -6.48
C TRP A 172 -4.23 -20.41 -5.50
N HIS A 173 -4.45 -19.14 -5.84
CA HIS A 173 -4.22 -18.01 -4.92
C HIS A 173 -5.01 -18.18 -3.61
N TRP A 174 -6.28 -18.61 -3.69
CA TRP A 174 -7.09 -18.86 -2.50
C TRP A 174 -6.52 -19.99 -1.64
N ALA A 175 -6.12 -21.12 -2.25
CA ALA A 175 -5.50 -22.22 -1.53
C ALA A 175 -4.18 -21.80 -0.84
N CYS A 176 -3.35 -21.00 -1.52
CA CYS A 176 -2.12 -20.45 -0.93
C CYS A 176 -2.44 -19.50 0.23
N ALA A 177 -3.46 -18.64 0.10
CA ALA A 177 -3.87 -17.75 1.19
C ALA A 177 -4.28 -18.53 2.44
N GLN A 178 -5.10 -19.57 2.29
CA GLN A 178 -5.49 -20.45 3.41
C GLN A 178 -4.27 -21.18 4.02
N LYS A 179 -3.32 -21.62 3.20
CA LYS A 179 -2.11 -22.32 3.66
C LYS A 179 -1.19 -21.42 4.50
N TYR A 180 -0.89 -20.23 4.01
CA TYR A 180 0.16 -19.37 4.58
C TYR A 180 -0.35 -18.33 5.58
N HIS A 181 -1.63 -17.96 5.49
CA HIS A 181 -2.20 -16.86 6.28
C HIS A 181 -3.33 -17.30 7.22
N SER A 182 -3.57 -18.61 7.40
CA SER A 182 -4.62 -19.14 8.29
C SER A 182 -4.46 -18.79 9.77
N THR A 183 -3.26 -18.41 10.20
CA THR A 183 -2.98 -17.99 11.58
C THR A 183 -3.28 -16.51 11.83
N LEU A 184 -3.62 -15.74 10.80
CA LEU A 184 -4.03 -14.35 10.97
C LEU A 184 -5.34 -14.26 11.76
N PRO A 185 -5.54 -13.18 12.55
CA PRO A 185 -6.84 -12.88 13.12
C PRO A 185 -7.93 -12.86 12.05
N ALA A 186 -9.06 -13.52 12.31
CA ALA A 186 -10.15 -13.66 11.34
C ALA A 186 -10.58 -12.33 10.68
N PRO A 187 -10.72 -11.19 11.41
CA PRO A 187 -11.06 -9.92 10.78
C PRO A 187 -10.02 -9.43 9.76
N ILE A 188 -8.73 -9.67 10.01
CA ILE A 188 -7.65 -9.30 9.09
C ILE A 188 -7.68 -10.21 7.87
N PHE A 189 -7.81 -11.52 8.10
CA PHE A 189 -7.87 -12.51 7.03
C PHE A 189 -9.02 -12.24 6.05
N GLU A 190 -10.23 -12.00 6.56
CA GLU A 190 -11.39 -11.69 5.73
C GLU A 190 -11.20 -10.38 4.95
N ARG A 191 -10.72 -9.30 5.58
CA ARG A 191 -10.44 -8.03 4.88
C ARG A 191 -9.39 -8.16 3.78
N MET A 192 -8.43 -9.08 3.92
CA MET A 192 -7.36 -9.27 2.95
C MET A 192 -7.75 -10.20 1.81
N PHE A 193 -8.55 -11.23 2.09
CA PHE A 193 -8.73 -12.37 1.17
C PHE A 193 -10.18 -12.70 0.84
N ALA A 194 -11.20 -12.02 1.38
CA ALA A 194 -12.61 -12.26 1.03
C ALA A 194 -12.86 -12.17 -0.49
N GLY A 195 -12.27 -11.18 -1.16
CA GLY A 195 -12.39 -11.05 -2.62
C GLY A 195 -11.73 -12.20 -3.41
N LEU A 196 -10.72 -12.88 -2.85
CA LEU A 196 -10.16 -14.10 -3.46
C LEU A 196 -11.07 -15.32 -3.23
N ARG A 197 -11.71 -15.40 -2.06
CA ARG A 197 -12.69 -16.45 -1.76
C ARG A 197 -13.87 -16.36 -2.71
N GLU A 198 -14.49 -15.19 -2.82
CA GLU A 198 -15.62 -14.93 -3.72
C GLU A 198 -15.28 -15.32 -5.15
N ASP A 199 -14.08 -14.98 -5.61
CA ASP A 199 -13.56 -15.36 -6.92
C ASP A 199 -13.46 -16.87 -7.16
N ALA A 200 -12.93 -17.58 -6.17
CA ALA A 200 -12.74 -19.02 -6.23
C ALA A 200 -14.08 -19.77 -6.12
N GLU A 201 -15.07 -19.17 -5.46
CA GLU A 201 -16.41 -19.73 -5.23
C GLU A 201 -17.40 -19.41 -6.34
N ALA A 202 -17.35 -18.20 -6.93
CA ALA A 202 -18.20 -17.79 -8.06
C ALA A 202 -18.02 -18.67 -9.30
N THR A 203 -16.90 -19.42 -9.36
CA THR A 203 -16.59 -20.38 -10.42
C THR A 203 -16.98 -21.83 -10.08
N ARG A 204 -17.78 -22.05 -9.01
CA ARG A 204 -18.40 -23.35 -8.70
C ARG A 204 -19.88 -23.44 -9.13
N GLN A 205 -20.49 -22.32 -9.49
CA GLN A 205 -21.83 -22.23 -10.07
C GLN A 205 -21.74 -22.28 -11.60
#